data_AF-A0A521T353-F1
#
_entry.id   AF-A0A521T353-F1
#
_cell.length_a   1.000
_cell.length_b   1.000
_cell.length_c   1.000
_cell.angle_alpha   90.00
_cell.angle_beta   90.00
_cell.angle_gamma   90.00
#
_symmetry.space_group_name_H-M   'P 1'
#
loop_
_entity.id
_entity.type
_entity.pdbx_description
1 polymer ?
#
loop_
_entity_poly.entity_id
_entity_poly.type
_entity_poly.pdbx_seq_one_letter_code
_entity_poly.pdbx_strand_id
1 'polypeptide(L)'
;MTTLLLALPLLFAPQPAPMSASATKVTPKAVAEFEMSKLKGVIRRLAWNADNTQLYLQTAELGSDAQPKALHHYLIDPATGATKNADDEPAWAATYWAWKSWKAAPDDEKFVIEVSEEQRKNAATAIPMGGDYARGGSGADVSGAAGSASAESVMAAAQQSQVGTARIMKLKGQNVGEWMNQPIVPGQSFGWGPKGTSLIAYAEPNNRALMIMDKTGAKQKIDDTRGVYSPSFSNDSRKLTWLEVRGKKAVLVVADVAAK
;
A
#
# COMPACT_ATOMS: atom_id res chain seq x y z
N MET A 1 -15.98 -28.99 50.92
CA MET A 1 -15.41 -28.61 49.61
C MET A 1 -15.81 -27.17 49.34
N THR A 2 -14.86 -26.24 49.45
CA THR A 2 -15.09 -24.80 49.31
C THR A 2 -14.67 -24.41 47.90
N THR A 3 -15.63 -24.10 47.04
CA THR A 3 -15.38 -23.70 45.65
C THR A 3 -14.98 -22.24 45.63
N LEU A 4 -13.70 -21.95 45.35
CA LEU A 4 -13.19 -20.60 45.18
C LEU A 4 -13.49 -20.14 43.74
N LEU A 5 -14.44 -19.21 43.55
CA LEU A 5 -14.65 -18.55 42.26
C LEU A 5 -13.52 -17.55 42.02
N LEU A 6 -12.66 -17.84 41.03
CA LEU A 6 -11.67 -16.90 40.52
C LEU A 6 -12.37 -15.93 39.56
N ALA A 7 -12.66 -14.71 40.00
CA ALA A 7 -13.15 -13.65 39.12
C ALA A 7 -11.99 -13.09 38.30
N LEU A 8 -11.93 -13.44 37.01
CA LEU A 8 -10.95 -12.89 36.06
C LEU A 8 -11.39 -11.47 35.68
N PRO A 9 -10.62 -10.40 35.98
CA PRO A 9 -10.99 -9.07 35.55
C PRO A 9 -10.82 -8.97 34.02
N LEU A 10 -11.94 -8.80 33.31
CA LEU A 10 -11.95 -8.35 31.92
C LEU A 10 -11.38 -6.92 31.89
N LEU A 11 -10.11 -6.79 31.51
CA LEU A 11 -9.50 -5.49 31.20
C LEU A 11 -10.19 -4.95 29.93
N PHE A 12 -11.16 -4.06 30.11
CA PHE A 12 -11.70 -3.27 29.01
C PHE A 12 -10.61 -2.30 28.55
N ALA A 13 -9.98 -2.59 27.42
CA ALA A 13 -9.16 -1.59 26.74
C ALA A 13 -10.07 -0.43 26.31
N PRO A 14 -9.71 0.84 26.60
CA PRO A 14 -10.52 1.98 26.19
C PRO A 14 -10.69 1.97 24.67
N GLN A 15 -11.93 2.03 24.18
CA GLN A 15 -12.21 2.08 22.75
C GLN A 15 -11.76 3.44 22.18
N PRO A 16 -11.13 3.48 21.00
CA PRO A 16 -10.82 4.70 20.28
C PRO A 16 -12.08 5.54 20.01
N ALA A 17 -12.00 6.86 20.18
CA ALA A 17 -13.06 7.79 19.82
C ALA A 17 -13.13 7.97 18.28
N PRO A 18 -14.30 8.32 17.71
CA PRO A 18 -14.41 8.65 16.30
C PRO A 18 -13.47 9.79 15.92
N MET A 19 -12.67 9.59 14.88
CA MET A 19 -11.70 10.58 14.40
C MET A 19 -12.11 11.12 13.03
N SER A 20 -11.91 12.42 12.83
CA SER A 20 -12.00 13.05 11.51
C SER A 20 -10.62 13.07 10.86
N ALA A 21 -10.55 12.79 9.56
CA ALA A 21 -9.28 12.76 8.85
C ALA A 21 -8.59 14.14 8.87
N SER A 22 -9.35 15.23 8.71
CA SER A 22 -8.82 16.60 8.72
C SER A 22 -8.40 17.08 10.11
N ALA A 23 -8.99 16.51 11.16
CA ALA A 23 -8.65 16.76 12.56
C ALA A 23 -7.58 15.79 13.10
N THR A 24 -7.02 14.91 12.27
CA THR A 24 -6.01 13.95 12.70
C THR A 24 -4.61 14.51 12.49
N LYS A 25 -3.83 14.65 13.55
CA LYS A 25 -2.40 14.93 13.50
C LYS A 25 -1.63 13.62 13.42
N VAL A 26 -0.76 13.50 12.42
CA VAL A 26 0.16 12.38 12.24
C VAL A 26 1.58 12.93 12.34
N THR A 27 2.39 12.38 13.24
CA THR A 27 3.76 12.84 13.48
C THR A 27 4.74 11.71 13.13
N PRO A 28 5.26 11.65 11.89
CA PRO A 28 6.09 10.53 11.43
C PRO A 28 7.48 10.49 12.09
N LYS A 29 7.95 9.28 12.44
CA LYS A 29 9.31 9.01 12.86
C LYS A 29 9.86 7.78 12.12
N ALA A 30 10.95 7.93 11.40
CA ALA A 30 11.68 6.78 10.86
C ALA A 30 12.30 5.99 12.02
N VAL A 31 12.06 4.68 12.06
CA VAL A 31 12.53 3.80 13.16
C VAL A 31 13.50 2.73 12.68
N ALA A 32 13.41 2.30 11.42
CA ALA A 32 14.34 1.33 10.84
C ALA A 32 14.53 1.59 9.35
N GLU A 33 15.69 1.18 8.83
CA GLU A 33 15.96 1.13 7.40
C GLU A 33 16.41 -0.28 7.03
N PHE A 34 15.81 -0.82 5.97
CA PHE A 34 16.07 -2.16 5.47
C PHE A 34 16.64 -2.10 4.06
N GLU A 35 17.67 -2.89 3.82
CA GLU A 35 18.07 -3.25 2.47
C GLU A 35 17.09 -4.29 1.93
N MET A 36 16.41 -3.99 0.83
CA MET A 36 15.42 -4.90 0.22
C MET A 36 16.03 -6.23 -0.21
N SER A 37 17.33 -6.24 -0.54
CA SER A 37 18.07 -7.48 -0.83
C SER A 37 18.20 -8.40 0.39
N LYS A 38 18.12 -7.87 1.61
CA LYS A 38 18.16 -8.65 2.85
C LYS A 38 16.78 -9.16 3.27
N LEU A 39 15.71 -8.43 2.92
CA LEU A 39 14.33 -8.80 3.24
C LEU A 39 13.72 -9.86 2.32
N LYS A 40 14.47 -10.36 1.33
CA LYS A 40 14.06 -11.43 0.38
C LYS A 40 12.65 -11.25 -0.21
N GLY A 41 12.58 -10.64 -1.38
CA GLY A 41 11.33 -10.48 -2.13
C GLY A 41 10.62 -9.16 -1.88
N VAL A 42 9.29 -9.16 -2.01
CA VAL A 42 8.45 -7.94 -1.94
C VAL A 42 7.67 -7.87 -0.63
N ILE A 43 7.38 -6.65 -0.15
CA ILE A 43 6.58 -6.42 1.06
C ILE A 43 5.13 -6.88 0.83
N ARG A 44 4.59 -7.67 1.75
CA ARG A 44 3.22 -8.22 1.66
C ARG A 44 2.33 -7.81 2.82
N ARG A 45 2.82 -7.91 4.06
CA ARG A 45 2.02 -7.64 5.26
C ARG A 45 2.82 -6.86 6.30
N LEU A 46 2.12 -6.02 7.04
CA LEU A 46 2.61 -5.34 8.23
C LEU A 46 1.49 -5.36 9.28
N ALA A 47 1.76 -5.91 10.46
CA ALA A 47 0.77 -6.10 11.52
C ALA A 47 1.30 -5.71 12.89
N TRP A 48 0.44 -5.16 13.74
CA TRP A 48 0.73 -4.94 15.16
C TRP A 48 0.32 -6.14 15.99
N ASN A 49 1.10 -6.46 17.01
CA ASN A 49 0.63 -7.33 18.09
C ASN A 49 -0.36 -6.58 18.99
N ALA A 50 -1.09 -7.31 19.84
CA ALA A 50 -2.24 -6.78 20.58
C ALA A 50 -1.90 -5.63 21.55
N ASP A 51 -0.71 -5.63 22.14
CA ASP A 51 -0.22 -4.62 23.08
C ASP A 51 0.57 -3.48 22.41
N ASN A 52 0.68 -3.51 21.08
CA ASN A 52 1.39 -2.52 20.26
C ASN A 52 2.90 -2.40 20.58
N THR A 53 3.52 -3.47 21.08
CA THR A 53 4.96 -3.51 21.41
C THR A 53 5.80 -4.18 20.32
N GLN A 54 5.17 -4.78 19.32
CA GLN A 54 5.86 -5.50 18.25
C GLN A 54 5.10 -5.36 16.92
N LEU A 55 5.87 -5.26 15.85
CA LEU A 55 5.39 -5.36 14.49
C LEU A 55 5.79 -6.69 13.88
N TYR A 56 4.92 -7.27 13.07
CA TYR A 56 5.21 -8.38 12.19
C TYR A 56 5.26 -7.87 10.75
N LEU A 57 6.35 -8.18 10.06
CA LEU A 57 6.54 -7.91 8.64
C LEU A 57 6.64 -9.25 7.90
N GLN A 58 5.84 -9.39 6.85
CA GLN A 58 5.94 -10.50 5.89
C GLN A 58 6.43 -9.96 4.55
N THR A 59 7.42 -10.63 3.98
CA THR A 59 7.81 -10.48 2.57
C THR A 59 7.62 -11.79 1.82
N ALA A 60 7.60 -11.72 0.48
CA ALA A 60 7.45 -12.89 -0.36
C ALA A 60 8.33 -12.83 -1.60
N GLU A 61 9.00 -13.93 -1.90
CA GLU A 61 9.59 -14.16 -3.22
C GLU A 61 8.48 -14.61 -4.17
N LEU A 62 8.26 -13.85 -5.24
CA LEU A 62 7.18 -14.12 -6.18
C LEU A 62 7.63 -15.06 -7.29
N GLY A 63 6.72 -15.93 -7.72
CA GLY A 63 6.83 -16.70 -8.93
C GLY A 63 6.54 -15.90 -10.20
N SER A 64 6.69 -16.56 -11.34
CA SER A 64 6.37 -16.00 -12.66
C SER A 64 4.89 -15.66 -12.82
N ASP A 65 4.02 -16.26 -12.01
CA ASP A 65 2.58 -16.02 -11.91
C ASP A 65 2.21 -14.96 -10.86
N ALA A 66 3.21 -14.26 -10.31
CA ALA A 66 3.10 -13.30 -9.22
C ALA A 66 2.56 -13.88 -7.89
N GLN A 67 2.49 -15.21 -7.74
CA GLN A 67 2.14 -15.86 -6.49
C GLN A 67 3.37 -16.06 -5.59
N PRO A 68 3.21 -16.08 -4.25
CA PRO A 68 4.31 -16.38 -3.34
C PRO A 68 4.88 -17.79 -3.58
N LYS A 69 6.19 -17.89 -3.83
CA LYS A 69 6.96 -19.14 -3.80
C LYS A 69 7.55 -19.42 -2.43
N ALA A 70 7.95 -18.37 -1.72
CA ALA A 70 8.45 -18.43 -0.36
C ALA A 70 7.98 -17.20 0.41
N LEU A 71 7.67 -17.40 1.69
CA LEU A 71 7.34 -16.33 2.64
C LEU A 71 8.50 -16.17 3.61
N HIS A 72 8.81 -14.93 3.97
CA HIS A 72 9.81 -14.60 4.99
C HIS A 72 9.17 -13.74 6.06
N HIS A 73 9.51 -14.03 7.31
CA HIS A 73 8.80 -13.55 8.48
C HIS A 73 9.77 -12.80 9.40
N TYR A 74 9.39 -11.59 9.80
CA TYR A 74 10.21 -10.72 10.64
C TYR A 74 9.38 -10.14 11.78
N LEU A 75 9.98 -10.08 12.97
CA LEU A 75 9.45 -9.37 14.12
C LEU A 75 10.32 -8.14 14.35
N ILE A 76 9.68 -7.00 14.51
CA ILE A 76 10.32 -5.69 14.61
C ILE A 76 9.84 -5.01 15.89
N ASP A 77 10.78 -4.52 16.69
CA ASP A 77 10.49 -3.59 17.78
C ASP A 77 10.20 -2.19 17.17
N PRO A 78 8.99 -1.65 17.31
CA PRO A 78 8.60 -0.36 16.74
C PRO A 78 9.29 0.83 17.42
N ALA A 79 9.83 0.69 18.63
CA ALA A 79 10.52 1.76 19.34
C ALA A 79 11.97 1.91 18.87
N THR A 80 12.63 0.79 18.60
CA THR A 80 14.08 0.75 18.28
C THR A 80 14.38 0.38 16.83
N GLY A 81 13.42 -0.18 16.10
CA GLY A 81 13.63 -0.77 14.78
C GLY A 81 14.36 -2.12 14.80
N ALA A 82 14.69 -2.65 15.98
CA ALA A 82 15.40 -3.92 16.11
C ALA A 82 14.57 -5.04 15.45
N THR A 83 15.21 -5.78 14.55
CA THR A 83 14.54 -6.78 13.71
C THR A 83 15.12 -8.16 13.95
N LYS A 84 14.25 -9.15 14.11
CA LYS A 84 14.62 -10.56 14.18
C LYS A 84 13.78 -11.38 13.21
N ASN A 85 14.35 -12.47 12.70
CA ASN A 85 13.58 -13.44 11.92
C ASN A 85 12.60 -14.18 12.84
N ALA A 86 11.46 -14.56 12.29
CA ALA A 86 10.55 -15.54 12.86
C ALA A 86 10.49 -16.76 11.93
N ASP A 87 10.22 -17.92 12.52
CA ASP A 87 10.11 -19.15 11.75
C ASP A 87 8.80 -19.22 10.96
N ASP A 88 7.74 -18.58 11.48
CA ASP A 88 6.40 -18.55 10.87
C ASP A 88 5.65 -17.25 11.23
N GLU A 89 4.49 -17.05 10.62
CA GLU A 89 3.52 -16.02 10.97
C GLU A 89 2.99 -16.22 12.40
N PRO A 90 3.15 -15.23 13.30
CA PRO A 90 2.54 -15.31 14.62
C PRO A 90 1.01 -15.34 14.51
N ALA A 91 0.34 -16.14 15.35
CA ALA A 91 -1.12 -16.28 15.33
C ALA A 91 -1.88 -14.94 15.47
N TRP A 92 -1.33 -13.99 16.22
CA TRP A 92 -1.92 -12.66 16.38
C TRP A 92 -1.87 -11.82 15.09
N ALA A 93 -0.90 -12.07 14.20
CA ALA A 93 -0.75 -11.30 12.98
C ALA A 93 -1.91 -11.58 12.02
N ALA A 94 -2.35 -12.83 11.90
CA ALA A 94 -3.53 -13.21 11.13
C ALA A 94 -4.80 -12.56 11.67
N THR A 95 -4.96 -12.52 13.00
CA THR A 95 -6.10 -11.86 13.68
C THR A 95 -6.14 -10.38 13.39
N TYR A 96 -4.99 -9.70 13.51
CA TYR A 96 -4.85 -8.29 13.17
C TYR A 96 -5.16 -8.02 11.69
N TRP A 97 -4.64 -8.88 10.81
CA TRP A 97 -4.81 -8.73 9.37
C TRP A 97 -6.26 -8.90 8.90
N ALA A 98 -7.00 -9.80 9.55
CA ALA A 98 -8.39 -10.11 9.22
C ALA A 98 -9.28 -8.87 9.20
N TRP A 99 -9.13 -7.96 10.18
CA TRP A 99 -9.90 -6.72 10.21
C TRP A 99 -9.22 -5.60 9.42
N LYS A 100 -7.89 -5.45 9.51
CA LYS A 100 -7.17 -4.36 8.83
C LYS A 100 -7.37 -4.37 7.32
N SER A 101 -7.33 -5.57 6.73
CA SER A 101 -7.38 -5.77 5.28
C SER A 101 -8.78 -6.09 4.75
N TRP A 102 -9.79 -6.05 5.63
CA TRP A 102 -11.15 -6.42 5.27
C TRP A 102 -11.75 -5.51 4.20
N LYS A 103 -12.80 -5.97 3.53
CA LYS A 103 -13.48 -5.20 2.49
C LYS A 103 -14.22 -3.99 3.06
N ALA A 104 -14.70 -4.06 4.30
CA ALA A 104 -15.43 -2.98 4.97
C ALA A 104 -14.75 -2.57 6.28
N ALA A 105 -15.03 -1.35 6.73
CA ALA A 105 -14.54 -0.85 8.02
C ALA A 105 -15.05 -1.73 9.19
N PRO A 106 -14.28 -1.90 10.28
CA PRO A 106 -14.67 -2.75 11.41
C PRO A 106 -16.01 -2.43 12.09
N ASP A 107 -16.52 -1.20 11.93
CA ASP A 107 -17.78 -0.72 12.54
C ASP A 107 -18.89 -0.36 11.55
N ASP A 108 -18.58 -0.36 10.26
CA ASP A 108 -19.50 0.14 9.25
C ASP A 108 -19.40 -0.70 7.98
N GLU A 109 -20.30 -1.67 7.87
CA GLU A 109 -20.41 -2.55 6.71
C GLU A 109 -20.75 -1.79 5.41
N LYS A 110 -21.27 -0.56 5.52
CA LYS A 110 -21.57 0.31 4.37
C LYS A 110 -20.36 1.16 3.98
N PHE A 111 -19.36 1.30 4.85
CA PHE A 111 -18.08 1.92 4.50
C PHE A 111 -17.17 0.88 3.87
N VAL A 112 -17.50 0.55 2.61
CA VAL A 112 -16.98 -0.61 1.88
C VAL A 112 -16.08 -0.21 0.73
N ILE A 113 -15.02 -0.98 0.53
CA ILE A 113 -14.15 -0.88 -0.64
C ILE A 113 -14.77 -1.68 -1.78
N GLU A 114 -15.02 -1.00 -2.88
CA GLU A 114 -15.47 -1.55 -4.14
C GLU A 114 -14.26 -2.06 -4.94
N VAL A 115 -14.43 -3.19 -5.62
CA VAL A 115 -13.40 -3.78 -6.47
C VAL A 115 -13.91 -3.79 -7.90
N SER A 116 -13.09 -3.30 -8.82
CA SER A 116 -13.39 -3.29 -10.26
C SER A 116 -12.19 -3.80 -11.05
N GLU A 117 -12.46 -4.40 -12.20
CA GLU A 117 -11.44 -4.77 -13.18
C GLU A 117 -11.75 -4.06 -14.50
N GLU A 118 -10.74 -3.42 -15.10
CA GLU A 118 -10.87 -2.76 -16.39
C GLU A 118 -9.67 -3.06 -17.29
N GLN A 119 -9.90 -3.13 -18.59
CA GLN A 119 -8.82 -3.24 -19.57
C GLN A 119 -8.26 -1.85 -19.88
N ARG A 120 -6.96 -1.66 -19.64
CA ARG A 120 -6.29 -0.38 -19.90
C ARG A 120 -5.14 -0.58 -20.88
N LYS A 121 -5.08 0.27 -21.91
CA LYS A 121 -3.90 0.36 -22.79
C LYS A 121 -2.73 0.92 -21.97
N ASN A 122 -1.70 0.11 -21.74
CA ASN A 122 -0.46 0.60 -21.15
C ASN A 122 0.25 1.46 -22.21
N ALA A 123 0.06 2.77 -22.19
CA ALA A 123 0.94 3.67 -22.91
C ALA A 123 2.20 3.86 -22.06
N ALA A 124 3.30 3.23 -22.44
CA ALA A 124 4.59 3.58 -21.88
C ALA A 124 4.87 5.05 -22.26
N THR A 125 4.77 5.97 -21.30
CA THR A 125 5.03 7.41 -21.51
C THR A 125 6.52 7.74 -21.68
N ALA A 126 7.37 6.75 -21.91
CA ALA A 126 8.69 6.97 -22.50
C ALA A 126 8.54 7.03 -24.02
N ILE A 127 7.94 8.11 -24.54
CA ILE A 127 8.25 8.53 -25.91
C ILE A 127 9.64 9.15 -25.80
N PRO A 128 10.69 8.57 -26.42
CA PRO A 128 11.92 9.30 -26.61
C PRO A 128 11.58 10.43 -27.58
N MET A 129 11.29 11.63 -27.06
CA MET A 129 11.38 12.84 -27.86
C MET A 129 12.87 13.11 -28.07
N GLY A 130 13.46 12.42 -29.04
CA GLY A 130 14.88 12.47 -29.32
C GLY A 130 15.19 11.85 -30.67
N GLY A 131 15.00 12.63 -31.72
CA GLY A 131 15.33 12.28 -33.10
C GLY A 131 15.68 13.55 -33.87
N ASP A 132 16.83 14.12 -33.51
CA ASP A 132 17.56 15.13 -34.26
C ASP A 132 17.77 14.67 -35.72
N TYR A 133 16.88 15.11 -36.62
CA TYR A 133 17.07 15.06 -38.07
C TYR A 133 17.27 16.47 -38.65
N ALA A 134 17.92 17.35 -37.89
CA ALA A 134 18.45 18.61 -38.40
C ALA A 134 19.92 18.43 -38.83
N ARG A 135 20.18 17.60 -39.85
CA ARG A 135 21.48 17.62 -40.55
C ARG A 135 21.41 17.19 -42.01
N GLY A 136 21.25 18.20 -42.87
CA GLY A 136 21.95 18.36 -44.15
C GLY A 136 21.87 17.24 -45.19
N GLY A 137 21.01 17.42 -46.19
CA GLY A 137 21.12 16.79 -47.49
C GLY A 137 20.64 17.75 -48.57
N SER A 138 21.58 18.38 -49.27
CA SER A 138 21.33 19.31 -50.37
C SER A 138 20.83 18.58 -51.63
N GLY A 139 19.67 19.03 -52.13
CA GLY A 139 19.31 19.04 -53.56
C GLY A 139 18.86 17.71 -54.21
N ALA A 140 17.56 17.60 -54.49
CA ALA A 140 16.99 17.45 -55.84
C ALA A 140 15.47 17.17 -55.79
N ASP A 141 14.80 17.52 -56.87
CA ASP A 141 13.37 17.75 -57.08
C ASP A 141 12.33 16.64 -56.79
N VAL A 142 11.18 17.12 -56.30
CA VAL A 142 9.77 16.86 -56.68
C VAL A 142 9.31 15.43 -57.00
N SER A 143 8.39 14.89 -56.19
CA SER A 143 6.99 14.56 -56.57
C SER A 143 6.28 13.78 -55.44
N GLY A 144 4.99 14.05 -55.26
CA GLY A 144 4.27 13.81 -54.01
C GLY A 144 4.00 12.35 -53.61
N ALA A 145 3.82 12.16 -52.30
CA ALA A 145 3.04 11.08 -51.74
C ALA A 145 2.59 11.50 -50.33
N ALA A 146 1.31 11.27 -50.05
CA ALA A 146 0.68 11.49 -48.75
C ALA A 146 1.53 10.92 -47.60
N GLY A 147 1.59 11.64 -46.49
CA GLY A 147 2.17 11.18 -45.23
C GLY A 147 1.47 9.91 -44.76
N SER A 148 1.98 8.77 -45.19
CA SER A 148 1.66 7.47 -44.63
C SER A 148 2.50 7.34 -43.36
N ALA A 149 1.84 7.35 -42.20
CA ALA A 149 2.40 6.67 -41.04
C ALA A 149 2.68 5.24 -41.50
N SER A 150 3.96 4.86 -41.61
CA SER A 150 4.33 3.54 -42.11
C SER A 150 3.63 2.47 -41.27
N ALA A 151 3.17 1.38 -41.87
CA ALA A 151 2.53 0.27 -41.14
C ALA A 151 3.40 -0.24 -39.98
N GLU A 152 4.73 -0.07 -40.08
CA GLU A 152 5.71 -0.34 -39.04
C GLU A 152 5.59 0.59 -37.83
N SER A 153 5.23 1.87 -38.00
CA SER A 153 4.98 2.81 -36.89
C SER A 153 3.69 2.47 -36.13
N VAL A 154 2.65 2.00 -36.85
CA VAL A 154 1.39 1.55 -36.26
C VAL A 154 1.55 0.19 -35.58
N MET A 155 2.35 -0.72 -36.14
CA MET A 155 2.68 -2.00 -35.54
C MET A 155 3.62 -1.87 -34.33
N ALA A 156 4.58 -0.94 -34.36
CA ALA A 156 5.39 -0.60 -33.20
C ALA A 156 4.54 0.00 -32.08
N ALA A 157 3.63 0.93 -32.38
CA ALA A 157 2.68 1.47 -31.40
C ALA A 157 1.70 0.40 -30.87
N ALA A 158 1.28 -0.57 -31.71
CA ALA A 158 0.41 -1.67 -31.32
C ALA A 158 1.13 -2.73 -30.46
N GLN A 159 2.42 -2.99 -30.71
CA GLN A 159 3.25 -3.87 -29.87
C GLN A 159 3.62 -3.22 -28.53
N GLN A 160 3.71 -1.88 -28.49
CA GLN A 160 4.02 -1.12 -27.28
C GLN A 160 2.78 -0.81 -26.42
N SER A 161 1.57 -0.91 -27.00
CA SER A 161 0.30 -0.83 -26.28
C SER A 161 -0.16 -2.22 -25.85
N GLN A 162 0.49 -2.79 -24.84
CA GLN A 162 -0.08 -3.97 -24.19
C GLN A 162 -1.31 -3.55 -23.40
N VAL A 163 -2.48 -4.02 -23.82
CA VAL A 163 -3.71 -3.93 -23.02
C VAL A 163 -3.48 -4.77 -21.76
N GLY A 164 -3.37 -4.12 -20.61
CA GLY A 164 -3.28 -4.76 -19.31
C GLY A 164 -4.63 -4.79 -18.61
N THR A 165 -4.82 -5.75 -17.71
CA THR A 165 -5.96 -5.75 -16.80
C THR A 165 -5.58 -4.96 -15.55
N ALA A 166 -6.25 -3.83 -15.32
CA ALA A 166 -6.13 -3.04 -14.11
C ALA A 166 -7.20 -3.50 -13.10
N ARG A 167 -6.76 -3.91 -11.92
CA ARG A 167 -7.65 -4.18 -10.77
C ARG A 167 -7.60 -2.99 -9.84
N ILE A 168 -8.74 -2.35 -9.61
CA ILE A 168 -8.84 -1.09 -8.87
C ILE A 168 -9.74 -1.28 -7.65
N MET A 169 -9.23 -0.87 -6.49
CA MET A 169 -9.98 -0.76 -5.25
C MET A 169 -10.40 0.70 -5.05
N LYS A 170 -11.72 0.94 -4.93
CA LYS A 170 -12.30 2.26 -4.73
C LYS A 170 -13.04 2.36 -3.42
N LEU A 171 -12.87 3.47 -2.71
CA LEU A 171 -13.64 3.80 -1.53
C LEU A 171 -14.19 5.21 -1.70
N LYS A 172 -15.52 5.36 -1.65
CA LYS A 172 -16.19 6.66 -1.90
C LYS A 172 -15.71 7.31 -3.21
N GLY A 173 -15.55 6.50 -4.28
CA GLY A 173 -15.06 6.95 -5.58
C GLY A 173 -13.55 7.27 -5.66
N GLN A 174 -12.79 7.09 -4.58
CA GLN A 174 -11.34 7.33 -4.55
C GLN A 174 -10.57 6.03 -4.70
N ASN A 175 -9.54 6.00 -5.53
CA ASN A 175 -8.67 4.84 -5.66
C ASN A 175 -7.81 4.68 -4.39
N VAL A 176 -8.02 3.56 -3.67
CA VAL A 176 -7.26 3.16 -2.48
C VAL A 176 -6.29 2.00 -2.76
N GLY A 177 -6.29 1.48 -4.00
CA GLY A 177 -5.37 0.47 -4.48
C GLY A 177 -5.54 0.22 -5.97
N GLU A 178 -4.45 -0.08 -6.65
CA GLU A 178 -4.44 -0.39 -8.08
C GLU A 178 -3.32 -1.40 -8.39
N TRP A 179 -3.65 -2.44 -9.15
CA TRP A 179 -2.73 -3.49 -9.57
C TRP A 179 -2.86 -3.72 -11.07
N MET A 180 -1.77 -3.50 -11.81
CA MET A 180 -1.71 -3.76 -13.25
C MET A 180 -1.16 -5.15 -13.48
N ASN A 181 -1.93 -6.03 -14.13
CA ASN A 181 -1.55 -7.41 -14.44
C ASN A 181 -1.08 -8.22 -13.21
N GLN A 182 -1.52 -7.82 -12.02
CA GLN A 182 -1.19 -8.48 -10.75
C GLN A 182 -2.46 -8.76 -9.95
N PRO A 183 -2.47 -9.81 -9.11
CA PRO A 183 -3.58 -10.03 -8.19
C PRO A 183 -3.65 -8.90 -7.16
N ILE A 184 -4.86 -8.61 -6.67
CA ILE A 184 -5.04 -7.72 -5.52
C ILE A 184 -4.39 -8.37 -4.31
N VAL A 185 -3.62 -7.59 -3.55
CA VAL A 185 -3.10 -7.98 -2.24
C VAL A 185 -3.78 -7.10 -1.18
N PRO A 186 -4.88 -7.56 -0.57
CA PRO A 186 -5.59 -6.78 0.45
C PRO A 186 -4.64 -6.38 1.58
N GLY A 187 -4.75 -5.15 2.10
CA GLY A 187 -3.90 -4.64 3.18
C GLY A 187 -2.51 -4.15 2.77
N GLN A 188 -2.12 -4.31 1.49
CA GLN A 188 -0.82 -3.82 0.98
C GLN A 188 -0.86 -2.33 0.60
N SER A 189 -1.96 -1.85 0.00
CA SER A 189 -2.13 -0.44 -0.37
C SER A 189 -2.93 0.35 0.66
N PHE A 190 -3.62 -0.31 1.58
CA PHE A 190 -4.46 0.33 2.60
C PHE A 190 -4.45 -0.44 3.92
N GLY A 191 -5.00 0.17 4.95
CA GLY A 191 -5.33 -0.48 6.21
C GLY A 191 -6.42 0.30 6.92
N TRP A 192 -7.48 -0.40 7.36
CA TRP A 192 -8.47 0.18 8.24
C TRP A 192 -7.83 0.59 9.58
N GLY A 193 -8.35 1.65 10.18
CA GLY A 193 -8.18 1.90 11.60
C GLY A 193 -8.99 0.88 12.41
N PRO A 194 -8.62 0.63 13.67
CA PRO A 194 -9.37 -0.30 14.50
C PRO A 194 -10.75 0.28 14.82
N LYS A 195 -11.57 -0.59 15.43
CA LYS A 195 -12.91 -0.27 15.90
C LYS A 195 -12.95 1.07 16.66
N GLY A 196 -13.90 1.94 16.35
CA GLY A 196 -14.13 3.24 16.95
C GLY A 196 -13.61 4.41 16.10
N THR A 197 -12.56 4.21 15.29
CA THR A 197 -11.91 5.31 14.56
C THR A 197 -12.68 5.80 13.34
N SER A 198 -13.29 4.87 12.60
CA SER A 198 -13.85 5.14 11.25
C SER A 198 -12.83 5.74 10.26
N LEU A 199 -11.54 5.41 10.42
CA LEU A 199 -10.46 5.86 9.56
C LEU A 199 -9.96 4.73 8.65
N ILE A 200 -9.40 5.13 7.51
CA ILE A 200 -8.55 4.28 6.66
C ILE A 200 -7.29 5.05 6.29
N ALA A 201 -6.16 4.37 6.30
CA ALA A 201 -4.92 4.87 5.74
C ALA A 201 -4.63 4.13 4.44
N TYR A 202 -4.23 4.84 3.39
CA TYR A 202 -3.95 4.22 2.09
C TYR A 202 -2.86 4.96 1.32
N ALA A 203 -2.21 4.25 0.40
CA ALA A 203 -1.25 4.80 -0.53
C ALA A 203 -1.97 5.19 -1.82
N GLU A 204 -1.92 6.46 -2.22
CA GLU A 204 -2.53 6.90 -3.48
C GLU A 204 -1.80 6.27 -4.71
N PRO A 205 -2.48 5.85 -5.79
CA PRO A 205 -1.86 5.06 -6.85
C PRO A 205 -0.64 5.70 -7.54
N ASN A 206 -0.63 7.01 -7.71
CA ASN A 206 0.35 7.70 -8.57
C ASN A 206 1.78 7.71 -8.00
N ASN A 207 1.94 8.24 -6.79
CA ASN A 207 3.24 8.39 -6.11
C ASN A 207 3.34 7.53 -4.83
N ARG A 208 2.25 6.81 -4.50
CA ARG A 208 2.10 6.09 -3.23
C ARG A 208 2.33 7.00 -2.03
N ALA A 209 1.86 8.24 -2.05
CA ALA A 209 1.81 9.07 -0.86
C ALA A 209 0.74 8.55 0.09
N LEU A 210 1.00 8.69 1.38
CA LEU A 210 0.09 8.27 2.43
C LEU A 210 -1.06 9.27 2.55
N MET A 211 -2.27 8.73 2.50
CA MET A 211 -3.53 9.42 2.68
C MET A 211 -4.26 8.83 3.88
N ILE A 212 -5.02 9.66 4.59
CA ILE A 212 -6.03 9.23 5.56
C ILE A 212 -7.39 9.70 5.05
N MET A 213 -8.40 8.84 5.17
CA MET A 213 -9.80 9.17 4.88
C MET A 213 -10.68 8.76 6.05
N ASP A 214 -11.70 9.56 6.35
CA ASP A 214 -12.75 9.20 7.30
C ASP A 214 -14.04 8.75 6.60
N LYS A 215 -15.01 8.26 7.38
CA LYS A 215 -16.31 7.78 6.88
C LYS A 215 -17.09 8.78 6.02
N THR A 216 -16.85 10.09 6.18
CA THR A 216 -17.52 11.13 5.39
C THR A 216 -16.90 11.27 3.99
N GLY A 217 -15.72 10.68 3.77
CA GLY A 217 -14.93 10.85 2.57
C GLY A 217 -13.99 12.05 2.64
N ALA A 218 -13.93 12.76 3.77
CA ALA A 218 -12.91 13.79 3.98
C ALA A 218 -11.54 13.13 4.03
N LYS A 219 -10.56 13.78 3.41
CA LYS A 219 -9.20 13.26 3.21
C LYS A 219 -8.15 14.21 3.76
N GLN A 220 -7.06 13.63 4.23
CA GLN A 220 -5.83 14.34 4.55
C GLN A 220 -4.65 13.61 3.89
N LYS A 221 -3.79 14.35 3.22
CA LYS A 221 -2.47 13.86 2.78
C LYS A 221 -1.48 13.98 3.93
N ILE A 222 -0.61 12.98 4.10
CA ILE A 222 0.52 13.07 5.01
C ILE A 222 1.73 13.54 4.21
N ASP A 223 2.24 14.71 4.57
CA ASP A 223 3.30 15.39 3.81
C ASP A 223 4.59 14.56 3.75
N ASP A 224 5.37 14.80 2.69
CA ASP A 224 6.68 14.18 2.42
C ASP A 224 6.70 12.64 2.32
N THR A 225 5.54 11.99 2.32
CA THR A 225 5.42 10.55 2.11
C THR A 225 5.40 10.17 0.62
N ARG A 226 6.11 9.08 0.28
CA ARG A 226 6.14 8.50 -1.07
C ARG A 226 6.51 7.03 -1.02
N GLY A 227 6.09 6.25 -2.01
CA GLY A 227 6.45 4.83 -2.06
C GLY A 227 5.92 4.03 -0.87
N VAL A 228 4.77 4.42 -0.31
CA VAL A 228 4.19 3.84 0.92
C VAL A 228 3.63 2.44 0.66
N TYR A 229 3.89 1.53 1.59
CA TYR A 229 3.38 0.16 1.61
C TYR A 229 2.86 -0.22 3.00
N SER A 230 1.78 -1.00 2.99
CA SER A 230 1.16 -1.63 4.16
C SER A 230 0.89 -0.68 5.33
N PRO A 231 0.21 0.47 5.13
CA PRO A 231 -0.14 1.37 6.23
C PRO A 231 -0.98 0.63 7.29
N SER A 232 -0.69 0.81 8.58
CA SER A 232 -1.16 -0.04 9.68
C SER A 232 -1.38 0.75 10.98
N PHE A 233 -2.62 0.92 11.41
CA PHE A 233 -2.91 1.53 12.71
C PHE A 233 -2.63 0.57 13.86
N SER A 234 -2.05 1.05 14.96
CA SER A 234 -2.01 0.27 16.21
C SER A 234 -3.42 -0.04 16.70
N ASN A 235 -3.56 -1.07 17.53
CA ASN A 235 -4.86 -1.51 18.04
C ASN A 235 -5.55 -0.45 18.90
N ASP A 236 -4.78 0.44 19.52
CA ASP A 236 -5.27 1.59 20.30
C ASP A 236 -5.45 2.87 19.47
N SER A 237 -5.19 2.82 18.16
CA SER A 237 -5.23 3.95 17.20
C SER A 237 -4.24 5.09 17.48
N ARG A 238 -3.33 4.95 18.44
CA ARG A 238 -2.38 6.01 18.80
C ARG A 238 -1.17 6.05 17.89
N LYS A 239 -0.98 5.03 17.05
CA LYS A 239 0.12 4.93 16.10
C LYS A 239 -0.38 4.53 14.73
N LEU A 240 0.35 4.99 13.71
CA LEU A 240 0.22 4.56 12.33
C LEU A 240 1.60 4.18 11.81
N THR A 241 1.76 2.98 11.28
CA THR A 241 3.02 2.50 10.69
C THR A 241 2.90 2.20 9.22
N TRP A 242 4.00 2.40 8.50
CA TRP A 242 4.11 2.04 7.09
C TRP A 242 5.57 1.83 6.69
N LEU A 243 5.77 1.24 5.52
CA LEU A 243 7.07 1.13 4.88
C LEU A 243 7.14 2.10 3.70
N GLU A 244 8.20 2.89 3.60
CA GLU A 244 8.50 3.71 2.43
C GLU A 244 9.62 3.07 1.60
N VAL A 245 9.26 2.55 0.44
CA VAL A 245 10.21 1.96 -0.49
C VAL A 245 10.84 3.06 -1.35
N ARG A 246 12.16 3.19 -1.26
CA ARG A 246 12.98 4.20 -1.93
C ARG A 246 14.12 3.48 -2.66
N GLY A 247 13.85 3.03 -3.88
CA GLY A 247 14.80 2.23 -4.66
C GLY A 247 15.07 0.88 -4.01
N LYS A 248 16.32 0.65 -3.58
CA LYS A 248 16.75 -0.62 -2.94
C LYS A 248 16.51 -0.67 -1.43
N LYS A 249 15.99 0.41 -0.83
CA LYS A 249 15.78 0.53 0.61
C LYS A 249 14.30 0.61 0.94
N ALA A 250 13.93 0.11 2.11
CA ALA A 250 12.64 0.36 2.73
C ALA A 250 12.83 0.98 4.11
N VAL A 251 12.19 2.12 4.35
CA VAL A 251 12.22 2.77 5.67
C VAL A 251 10.93 2.42 6.40
N LEU A 252 11.05 1.81 7.58
CA LEU A 252 9.91 1.67 8.49
C LEU A 252 9.68 3.00 9.20
N VAL A 253 8.47 3.50 9.08
CA VAL A 253 8.02 4.72 9.75
C VAL A 253 6.95 4.33 10.76
N VAL A 254 7.09 4.84 11.99
CA VAL A 254 6.08 4.79 13.05
C VAL A 254 5.70 6.23 13.35
N ALA A 255 4.44 6.57 13.19
CA ALA A 255 3.92 7.89 13.50
C ALA A 255 3.03 7.86 14.73
N ASP A 256 3.12 8.88 15.57
CA ASP A 256 2.11 9.14 16.59
C ASP A 256 0.87 9.77 15.94
N VAL A 257 -0.30 9.33 16.38
CA VAL A 257 -1.62 9.74 15.90
C VAL A 257 -2.38 10.38 17.06
N ALA A 258 -2.82 11.62 16.85
CA ALA A 258 -3.58 12.37 17.84
C ALA A 258 -4.65 13.23 17.16
N ALA A 259 -5.66 13.67 17.92
CA ALA A 259 -6.50 14.77 17.48
C ALA A 259 -5.66 16.07 17.43
N LYS A 260 -5.97 16.93 16.46
CA LYS A 260 -5.42 18.29 16.34
C LYS A 260 -5.99 19.22 17.40
#